data_AF-A0A7S0H0H4-F1
#
_entry.id   AF-A0A7S0H0H4-F1
#
_cell.length_a   1.000
_cell.length_b   1.000
_cell.length_c   1.000
_cell.angle_alpha   90.00
_cell.angle_beta   90.00
_cell.angle_gamma   90.00
#
_symmetry.space_group_name_H-M   'P 1'
#
loop_
_entity.id
_entity.type
_entity.pdbx_description
1 polymer ?
#
loop_
_entity_poly.entity_id
_entity_poly.type
_entity_poly.pdbx_seq_one_letter_code
_entity_poly.pdbx_strand_id
1 'polypeptide(L)'
;GLARVASARVAGPRGFASAAADDTPGGIFRGSVANKSGLSHALDAVMREGHHDMRAFGRGTLAALASRAAYARFTAAHFHFYSELERRLDDAARGPNPTPTGSVWRRFSEDLRRAPALERDLAVLLDTTPGDHPVSPATAAYMRAIATAAEREASSCSAGSREPDRATPSLLAHFYARYLADLFGGSMLGWPTRRALGFKQTPQFYTHDVFDSLSGVVSRKQYVERVYEAINDAGEDIGANATAETVEEAKRAFAANAAVFAEGSGSSLL
;
A
#
# COMPACT_ATOMS: atom_id res chain seq x y z
N GLY A 1 -60.47 34.17 -14.48
CA GLY A 1 -59.73 33.70 -13.30
C GLY A 1 -58.85 32.53 -13.69
N LEU A 2 -57.54 32.75 -13.57
CA LEU A 2 -56.45 31.79 -13.44
C LEU A 2 -56.08 30.87 -14.62
N ALA A 3 -54.95 31.25 -15.23
CA ALA A 3 -54.18 30.53 -16.23
C ALA A 3 -53.49 29.28 -15.65
N ARG A 4 -53.36 28.24 -16.50
CA ARG A 4 -52.48 27.09 -16.29
C ARG A 4 -51.02 27.53 -16.40
N VAL A 5 -50.22 27.27 -15.37
CA VAL A 5 -48.76 27.34 -15.43
C VAL A 5 -48.21 25.92 -15.35
N ALA A 6 -47.61 25.47 -16.44
CA ALA A 6 -46.82 24.24 -16.46
C ALA A 6 -45.48 24.51 -15.75
N SER A 7 -45.20 23.77 -14.67
CA SER A 7 -43.91 23.83 -14.00
C SER A 7 -42.97 22.81 -14.64
N ALA A 8 -41.99 23.31 -15.40
CA ALA A 8 -40.89 22.51 -15.93
C ALA A 8 -39.98 22.09 -14.76
N ARG A 9 -39.84 20.78 -14.54
CA ARG A 9 -38.79 20.24 -13.67
C ARG A 9 -37.44 20.45 -14.36
N VAL A 10 -36.69 21.45 -13.90
CA VAL A 10 -35.27 21.59 -14.22
C VAL A 10 -34.55 20.42 -13.54
N ALA A 11 -34.01 19.51 -14.35
CA ALA A 11 -33.11 18.47 -13.89
C ALA A 11 -31.82 19.15 -13.38
N GLY A 12 -31.58 19.09 -12.07
CA GLY A 12 -30.30 19.50 -11.49
C GLY A 12 -29.16 18.59 -11.97
N PRO A 13 -27.91 19.09 -11.98
CA PRO A 13 -26.77 18.38 -12.56
C PRO A 13 -26.47 17.11 -11.76
N ARG A 14 -26.76 15.94 -12.35
CA ARG A 14 -26.41 14.60 -11.83
C ARG A 14 -24.92 14.24 -12.01
N GLY A 15 -24.02 15.21 -12.09
CA GLY A 15 -22.65 14.99 -12.61
C GLY A 15 -21.52 14.87 -11.58
N PHE A 16 -21.67 15.37 -10.35
CA PHE A 16 -20.52 15.48 -9.43
C PHE A 16 -20.49 14.42 -8.31
N ALA A 17 -21.65 13.88 -7.92
CA ALA A 17 -21.73 12.93 -6.81
C ALA A 17 -21.24 11.51 -7.18
N SER A 18 -21.36 11.07 -8.44
CA SER A 18 -20.96 9.71 -8.84
C SER A 18 -19.45 9.58 -9.01
N ALA A 19 -18.78 10.58 -9.59
CA ALA A 19 -17.33 10.56 -9.76
C ALA A 19 -16.57 10.54 -8.43
N ALA A 20 -17.05 11.28 -7.42
CA ALA A 20 -16.46 11.28 -6.08
C ALA A 20 -16.71 9.97 -5.30
N ALA A 21 -17.82 9.26 -5.57
CA ALA A 21 -18.10 7.96 -4.97
C ALA A 21 -17.22 6.84 -5.56
N ASP A 22 -16.86 6.95 -6.85
CA ASP A 22 -16.03 5.99 -7.58
C ASP A 22 -14.54 6.03 -7.18
N ASP A 23 -14.07 7.15 -6.59
CA ASP A 23 -12.68 7.33 -6.12
C ASP A 23 -12.45 6.96 -4.64
N THR A 24 -13.49 6.43 -3.97
CA THR A 24 -13.34 5.83 -2.63
C THR A 24 -12.61 4.49 -2.71
N PRO A 25 -11.88 4.04 -1.66
CA PRO A 25 -11.21 2.74 -1.69
C PRO A 25 -12.17 1.58 -2.00
N GLY A 26 -13.37 1.59 -1.39
CA GLY A 26 -14.39 0.59 -1.70
C GLY A 26 -14.95 0.70 -3.12
N GLY A 27 -15.05 1.91 -3.67
CA GLY A 27 -15.45 2.16 -5.05
C GLY A 27 -14.43 1.62 -6.06
N ILE A 28 -13.15 1.97 -5.87
CA ILE A 28 -12.04 1.50 -6.70
C ILE A 28 -11.95 -0.03 -6.62
N PHE A 29 -11.94 -0.61 -5.42
CA PHE A 29 -11.85 -2.05 -5.22
C PHE A 29 -12.97 -2.84 -5.92
N ARG A 30 -14.22 -2.34 -5.86
CA ARG A 30 -15.35 -2.98 -6.56
C ARG A 30 -15.29 -2.75 -8.07
N GLY A 31 -14.92 -1.56 -8.49
CA GLY A 31 -14.94 -1.11 -9.88
C GLY A 31 -13.75 -1.55 -10.74
N SER A 32 -12.66 -2.02 -10.11
CA SER A 32 -11.52 -2.58 -10.84
C SER A 32 -11.88 -3.87 -11.57
N VAL A 33 -11.42 -3.99 -12.82
CA VAL A 33 -11.64 -5.17 -13.67
C VAL A 33 -10.49 -6.16 -13.49
N ALA A 34 -9.25 -5.66 -13.44
CA ALA A 34 -8.06 -6.47 -13.30
C ALA A 34 -8.06 -7.32 -12.01
N ASN A 35 -8.67 -6.84 -10.91
CA ASN A 35 -8.75 -7.61 -9.65
C ASN A 35 -9.86 -8.69 -9.62
N LYS A 36 -10.49 -8.98 -10.76
CA LYS A 36 -11.51 -10.03 -10.89
C LYS A 36 -10.96 -11.37 -11.38
N SER A 37 -9.71 -11.40 -11.81
CA SER A 37 -8.99 -12.61 -12.21
C SER A 37 -7.49 -12.51 -11.89
N GLY A 38 -6.75 -13.60 -12.13
CA GLY A 38 -5.30 -13.63 -11.97
C GLY A 38 -4.82 -13.52 -10.53
N LEU A 39 -3.54 -13.17 -10.38
CA LEU A 39 -2.89 -13.08 -9.08
C LEU A 39 -3.45 -11.94 -8.22
N SER A 40 -3.85 -10.82 -8.82
CA SER A 40 -4.46 -9.72 -8.08
C SER A 40 -5.78 -10.14 -7.42
N HIS A 41 -6.61 -10.94 -8.12
CA HIS A 41 -7.83 -11.49 -7.55
C HIS A 41 -7.57 -12.44 -6.37
N ALA A 42 -6.53 -13.27 -6.48
CA ALA A 42 -6.11 -14.19 -5.44
C ALA A 42 -5.60 -13.44 -4.20
N LEU A 43 -4.80 -12.38 -4.39
CA LEU A 43 -4.33 -11.50 -3.31
C LEU A 43 -5.49 -10.73 -2.65
N ASP A 44 -6.45 -10.26 -3.43
CA ASP A 44 -7.66 -9.62 -2.90
C ASP A 44 -8.52 -10.56 -2.03
N ALA A 45 -8.42 -11.89 -2.23
CA ALA A 45 -9.09 -12.85 -1.36
C ALA A 45 -8.60 -12.73 0.08
N VAL A 46 -7.32 -12.44 0.30
CA VAL A 46 -6.72 -12.21 1.62
C VAL A 46 -7.41 -11.07 2.36
N MET A 47 -7.74 -9.98 1.63
CA MET A 47 -8.52 -8.89 2.20
C MET A 47 -9.97 -9.29 2.44
N ARG A 48 -10.63 -9.93 1.46
CA ARG A 48 -12.04 -10.37 1.60
C ARG A 48 -12.25 -11.36 2.75
N GLU A 49 -11.26 -12.17 3.05
CA GLU A 49 -11.25 -13.17 4.13
C GLU A 49 -10.89 -12.58 5.51
N GLY A 50 -10.54 -11.30 5.58
CA GLY A 50 -10.31 -10.61 6.86
C GLY A 50 -8.92 -10.78 7.45
N HIS A 51 -7.93 -11.22 6.66
CA HIS A 51 -6.52 -11.27 7.10
C HIS A 51 -5.87 -9.90 7.24
N HIS A 52 -6.51 -8.84 6.73
CA HIS A 52 -6.15 -7.46 6.97
C HIS A 52 -6.80 -6.98 8.30
N ASP A 53 -6.04 -7.02 9.40
CA ASP A 53 -6.57 -6.66 10.73
C ASP A 53 -6.81 -5.13 10.86
N MET A 54 -7.97 -4.69 10.40
CA MET A 54 -8.40 -3.29 10.48
C MET A 54 -8.52 -2.78 11.92
N ARG A 55 -8.69 -3.66 12.91
CA ARG A 55 -8.74 -3.24 14.32
C ARG A 55 -7.34 -2.89 14.83
N ALA A 56 -6.35 -3.72 14.50
CA ALA A 56 -4.95 -3.41 14.80
C ALA A 56 -4.52 -2.11 14.10
N PHE A 57 -4.83 -1.94 12.82
CA PHE A 57 -4.50 -0.72 12.08
C PHE A 57 -5.18 0.53 12.64
N GLY A 58 -6.48 0.43 12.97
CA GLY A 58 -7.22 1.54 13.58
C GLY A 58 -6.65 1.96 14.93
N ARG A 59 -6.40 0.99 15.84
CA ARG A 59 -5.81 1.27 17.16
C ARG A 59 -4.40 1.84 17.05
N GLY A 60 -3.54 1.25 16.21
CA GLY A 60 -2.19 1.74 16.01
C GLY A 60 -2.16 3.14 15.38
N THR A 61 -3.06 3.43 14.45
CA THR A 61 -3.22 4.79 13.90
C THR A 61 -3.63 5.78 15.00
N LEU A 62 -4.64 5.44 15.81
CA LEU A 62 -5.07 6.32 16.91
C LEU A 62 -3.95 6.54 17.94
N ALA A 63 -3.20 5.50 18.28
CA ALA A 63 -2.06 5.60 19.18
C ALA A 63 -0.94 6.48 18.59
N ALA A 64 -0.64 6.36 17.30
CA ALA A 64 0.30 7.21 16.61
C ALA A 64 -0.13 8.69 16.64
N LEU A 65 -1.43 8.97 16.54
CA LEU A 65 -1.98 10.33 16.58
C LEU A 65 -2.09 10.91 18.00
N ALA A 66 -1.80 10.15 19.06
CA ALA A 66 -1.93 10.61 20.44
C ALA A 66 -0.93 11.72 20.81
N SER A 67 0.22 11.78 20.13
CA SER A 67 1.22 12.84 20.32
C SER A 67 2.21 12.87 19.16
N ARG A 68 2.94 13.99 19.00
CA ARG A 68 4.03 14.07 18.01
C ARG A 68 5.13 13.04 18.27
N ALA A 69 5.45 12.75 19.53
CA ALA A 69 6.42 11.72 19.88
C ALA A 69 5.95 10.30 19.50
N ALA A 70 4.66 10.00 19.68
CA ALA A 70 4.09 8.73 19.21
C ALA A 70 4.09 8.65 17.68
N TYR A 71 3.74 9.75 17.00
CA TYR A 71 3.79 9.82 15.55
C TYR A 71 5.21 9.69 14.99
N ALA A 72 6.22 10.21 15.69
CA ALA A 72 7.63 10.04 15.31
C ALA A 72 8.07 8.58 15.35
N ARG A 73 7.73 7.85 16.42
CA ARG A 73 8.00 6.40 16.50
C ARG A 73 7.26 5.62 15.40
N PHE A 74 6.00 5.98 15.13
CA PHE A 74 5.22 5.39 14.05
C PHE A 74 5.87 5.62 12.68
N THR A 75 6.24 6.88 12.40
CA THR A 75 6.87 7.29 11.13
C THR A 75 8.22 6.63 10.95
N ALA A 76 9.03 6.54 12.01
CA ALA A 76 10.33 5.86 11.96
C ALA A 76 10.20 4.33 11.79
N ALA A 77 9.26 3.68 12.47
CA ALA A 77 8.98 2.26 12.24
C ALA A 77 8.58 1.99 10.77
N HIS A 78 7.74 2.87 10.21
CA HIS A 78 7.39 2.82 8.78
C HIS A 78 8.60 3.05 7.90
N PHE A 79 9.43 4.05 8.18
CA PHE A 79 10.66 4.29 7.44
C PHE A 79 11.51 3.02 7.38
N HIS A 80 11.79 2.38 8.52
CA HIS A 80 12.67 1.21 8.57
C HIS A 80 12.19 0.03 7.71
N PHE A 81 10.90 -0.33 7.76
CA PHE A 81 10.40 -1.43 6.94
C PHE A 81 10.19 -1.04 5.47
N TYR A 82 9.84 0.22 5.16
CA TYR A 82 9.76 0.69 3.77
C TYR A 82 11.15 0.77 3.14
N SER A 83 12.16 1.21 3.87
CA SER A 83 13.56 1.22 3.40
C SER A 83 14.03 -0.19 3.07
N GLU A 84 13.72 -1.19 3.91
CA GLU A 84 14.06 -2.58 3.59
C GLU A 84 13.25 -3.08 2.39
N LEU A 85 11.92 -2.87 2.35
CA LEU A 85 11.08 -3.26 1.23
C LEU A 85 11.58 -2.68 -0.09
N GLU A 86 11.81 -1.36 -0.15
CA GLU A 86 12.25 -0.66 -1.34
C GLU A 86 13.64 -1.09 -1.78
N ARG A 87 14.56 -1.35 -0.84
CA ARG A 87 15.88 -1.92 -1.16
C ARG A 87 15.75 -3.31 -1.79
N ARG A 88 14.88 -4.19 -1.26
CA ARG A 88 14.65 -5.52 -1.85
C ARG A 88 13.96 -5.43 -3.21
N LEU A 89 13.04 -4.49 -3.38
CA LEU A 89 12.38 -4.23 -4.66
C LEU A 89 13.37 -3.70 -5.71
N ASP A 90 14.33 -2.87 -5.31
CA ASP A 90 15.41 -2.39 -6.18
C ASP A 90 16.34 -3.52 -6.61
N ASP A 91 16.69 -4.41 -5.69
CA ASP A 91 17.46 -5.61 -6.02
C ASP A 91 16.69 -6.51 -6.98
N ALA A 92 15.40 -6.75 -6.72
CA ALA A 92 14.50 -7.54 -7.55
C ALA A 92 14.32 -6.97 -8.96
N ALA A 93 14.39 -5.65 -9.09
CA ALA A 93 14.27 -4.90 -10.34
C ALA A 93 15.59 -4.71 -11.08
N ARG A 94 16.74 -5.18 -10.57
CA ARG A 94 18.06 -4.94 -11.16
C ARG A 94 18.33 -5.80 -12.40
N GLY A 95 19.19 -5.34 -13.30
CA GLY A 95 19.72 -6.13 -14.42
C GLY A 95 18.79 -6.22 -15.64
N PRO A 96 19.11 -7.03 -16.66
CA PRO A 96 18.24 -7.17 -17.84
C PRO A 96 17.00 -8.04 -17.58
N ASN A 97 17.10 -9.01 -16.66
CA ASN A 97 16.06 -9.99 -16.34
C ASN A 97 15.57 -9.78 -14.89
N PRO A 98 14.64 -8.84 -14.65
CA PRO A 98 14.07 -8.67 -13.32
C PRO A 98 13.23 -9.89 -12.92
N THR A 99 13.09 -10.10 -11.63
CA THR A 99 12.08 -11.01 -11.07
C THR A 99 10.66 -10.54 -11.45
N PRO A 100 9.61 -11.36 -11.28
CA PRO A 100 8.24 -10.91 -11.49
C PRO A 100 7.89 -9.65 -10.66
N THR A 101 8.28 -9.61 -9.39
CA THR A 101 8.08 -8.41 -8.56
C THR A 101 8.90 -7.22 -9.07
N GLY A 102 10.15 -7.47 -9.47
CA GLY A 102 10.99 -6.43 -10.05
C GLY A 102 10.39 -5.78 -11.30
N SER A 103 9.71 -6.58 -12.13
CA SER A 103 9.00 -6.10 -13.33
C SER A 103 7.86 -5.15 -12.98
N VAL A 104 7.10 -5.46 -11.91
CA VAL A 104 6.08 -4.55 -11.37
C VAL A 104 6.75 -3.29 -10.82
N TRP A 105 7.79 -3.43 -10.00
CA TRP A 105 8.43 -2.31 -9.33
C TRP A 105 9.00 -1.26 -10.30
N ARG A 106 9.65 -1.70 -11.40
CA ARG A 106 10.16 -0.77 -12.44
C ARG A 106 9.09 0.17 -12.99
N ARG A 107 7.84 -0.28 -13.08
CA ARG A 107 6.74 0.52 -13.65
C ARG A 107 6.25 1.61 -12.69
N PHE A 108 6.44 1.44 -11.38
CA PHE A 108 5.77 2.28 -10.37
C PHE A 108 6.70 2.85 -9.30
N SER A 109 8.00 2.53 -9.31
CA SER A 109 8.93 2.92 -8.25
C SER A 109 9.09 4.43 -8.08
N GLU A 110 8.89 5.22 -9.14
CA GLU A 110 8.99 6.67 -9.06
C GLU A 110 7.86 7.28 -8.21
N ASP A 111 6.65 6.75 -8.34
CA ASP A 111 5.47 7.28 -7.65
C ASP A 111 5.24 6.65 -6.26
N LEU A 112 5.58 5.36 -6.11
CA LEU A 112 5.15 4.58 -4.95
C LEU A 112 6.11 4.64 -3.76
N ARG A 113 7.42 4.88 -3.96
CA ARG A 113 8.40 4.92 -2.85
C ARG A 113 7.98 5.85 -1.71
N ARG A 114 7.99 5.34 -0.49
CA ARG A 114 7.60 6.04 0.73
C ARG A 114 8.79 6.36 1.63
N ALA A 115 9.89 5.59 1.59
CA ALA A 115 11.01 5.82 2.51
C ALA A 115 11.55 7.27 2.46
N PRO A 116 11.77 7.89 1.28
CA PRO A 116 12.23 9.29 1.24
C PRO A 116 11.20 10.30 1.80
N ALA A 117 9.90 10.02 1.64
CA ALA A 117 8.84 10.87 2.19
C ALA A 117 8.77 10.75 3.71
N LEU A 118 8.92 9.54 4.26
CA LEU A 118 8.95 9.26 5.68
C LEU A 118 10.15 9.91 6.38
N GLU A 119 11.34 9.84 5.76
CA GLU A 119 12.55 10.51 6.26
C GLU A 119 12.36 12.04 6.30
N ARG A 120 11.81 12.62 5.23
CA ARG A 120 11.51 14.06 5.19
C ARG A 120 10.45 14.46 6.21
N ASP A 121 9.44 13.64 6.44
CA ASP A 121 8.43 13.89 7.46
C ASP A 121 9.04 13.91 8.88
N LEU A 122 9.96 12.99 9.19
CA LEU A 122 10.73 13.00 10.44
C LEU A 122 11.52 14.30 10.60
N ALA A 123 12.26 14.71 9.56
CA ALA A 123 13.08 15.91 9.63
C ALA A 123 12.23 17.20 9.72
N VAL A 124 11.25 17.36 8.82
CA VAL A 124 10.54 18.64 8.62
C VAL A 124 9.39 18.84 9.59
N LEU A 125 8.69 17.77 9.99
CA LEU A 125 7.49 17.87 10.85
C LEU A 125 7.79 17.60 12.32
N LEU A 126 8.82 16.82 12.58
CA LEU A 126 9.09 16.25 13.91
C LEU A 126 10.47 16.60 14.46
N ASP A 127 11.34 17.24 13.67
CA ASP A 127 12.69 17.67 14.07
C ASP A 127 13.52 16.52 14.65
N THR A 128 13.48 15.37 13.97
CA THR A 128 14.16 14.12 14.36
C THR A 128 14.61 13.35 13.13
N THR A 129 15.43 12.32 13.31
CA THR A 129 15.90 11.44 12.24
C THR A 129 15.44 9.99 12.48
N PRO A 130 15.47 9.12 11.45
CA PRO A 130 15.25 7.69 11.67
C PRO A 130 16.18 7.07 12.72
N GLY A 131 17.42 7.57 12.83
CA GLY A 131 18.43 7.07 13.76
C GLY A 131 18.10 7.32 15.24
N ASP A 132 17.32 8.36 15.53
CA ASP A 132 16.85 8.70 16.89
C ASP A 132 15.76 7.73 17.40
N HIS A 133 15.30 6.83 16.53
CA HIS A 133 14.23 5.88 16.78
C HIS A 133 14.68 4.45 16.43
N PRO A 134 15.27 3.72 17.39
CA PRO A 134 15.76 2.37 17.17
C PRO A 134 14.68 1.42 16.62
N VAL A 135 15.11 0.49 15.77
CA VAL A 135 14.22 -0.53 15.19
C VAL A 135 13.63 -1.38 16.31
N SER A 136 12.31 -1.38 16.41
CA SER A 136 11.59 -2.16 17.42
C SER A 136 11.55 -3.66 17.07
N PRO A 137 11.27 -4.56 18.03
CA PRO A 137 11.15 -5.99 17.77
C PRO A 137 10.15 -6.34 16.65
N ALA A 138 8.96 -5.74 16.64
CA ALA A 138 7.96 -6.00 15.58
C ALA A 138 8.44 -5.48 14.22
N THR A 139 9.06 -4.30 14.17
CA THR A 139 9.61 -3.72 12.94
C THR A 139 10.74 -4.59 12.39
N ALA A 140 11.66 -5.04 13.25
CA ALA A 140 12.74 -5.95 12.87
C ALA A 140 12.21 -7.30 12.36
N ALA A 141 11.15 -7.83 12.99
CA ALA A 141 10.49 -9.04 12.52
C ALA A 141 9.88 -8.85 11.13
N TYR A 142 9.26 -7.71 10.87
CA TYR A 142 8.69 -7.42 9.56
C TYR A 142 9.76 -7.25 8.48
N MET A 143 10.85 -6.52 8.78
CA MET A 143 12.02 -6.42 7.89
C MET A 143 12.61 -7.79 7.55
N ARG A 144 12.72 -8.71 8.53
CA ARG A 144 13.16 -10.09 8.26
C ARG A 144 12.18 -10.85 7.36
N ALA A 145 10.87 -10.66 7.53
CA ALA A 145 9.87 -11.28 6.66
C ALA A 145 10.02 -10.81 5.21
N ILE A 146 10.19 -9.50 5.00
CA ILE A 146 10.47 -8.90 3.68
C ILE A 146 11.75 -9.48 3.06
N ALA A 147 12.85 -9.52 3.83
CA ALA A 147 14.12 -10.07 3.36
C ALA A 147 14.00 -11.55 2.95
N THR A 148 13.33 -12.35 3.77
CA THR A 148 13.09 -13.78 3.51
C THR A 148 12.22 -13.99 2.26
N ALA A 149 11.18 -13.17 2.07
CA ALA A 149 10.34 -13.23 0.88
C ALA A 149 11.13 -12.91 -0.40
N ALA A 150 11.97 -11.87 -0.34
CA ALA A 150 12.86 -11.52 -1.46
C ALA A 150 13.90 -12.61 -1.77
N GLU A 151 14.47 -13.25 -0.75
CA GLU A 151 15.41 -14.37 -0.93
C GLU A 151 14.73 -15.58 -1.57
N ARG A 152 13.51 -15.91 -1.14
CA ARG A 152 12.70 -16.99 -1.73
C ARG A 152 12.39 -16.73 -3.20
N GLU A 153 11.98 -15.51 -3.53
CA GLU A 153 11.71 -15.13 -4.93
C GLU A 153 12.98 -15.15 -5.79
N ALA A 154 14.09 -14.60 -5.30
CA ALA A 154 15.36 -14.65 -6.03
C ALA A 154 15.84 -16.09 -6.27
N SER A 155 15.65 -16.96 -5.27
CA SER A 155 16.03 -18.37 -5.35
C SER A 155 15.16 -19.14 -6.35
N SER A 156 13.84 -18.89 -6.36
CA SER A 156 12.92 -19.54 -7.31
C SER A 156 13.16 -19.08 -8.75
N CYS A 157 13.63 -17.85 -8.97
CA CYS A 157 14.03 -17.36 -10.29
C CYS A 157 15.38 -17.94 -10.80
N SER A 158 16.24 -18.41 -9.90
CA SER A 158 17.61 -18.83 -10.22
C SER A 158 17.75 -20.33 -10.50
N ALA A 159 16.72 -21.13 -10.22
CA ALA A 159 16.74 -22.58 -10.38
C ALA A 159 16.62 -22.97 -11.87
N GLY A 160 17.77 -23.18 -12.54
CA GLY A 160 17.87 -23.61 -13.94
C GLY A 160 17.45 -25.07 -14.22
N SER A 161 16.36 -25.54 -13.63
CA SER A 161 15.82 -26.90 -13.82
C SER A 161 14.78 -26.96 -14.92
N ARG A 162 14.79 -28.05 -15.67
CA ARG A 162 14.10 -28.32 -16.94
C ARG A 162 12.60 -28.60 -16.82
N GLU A 163 12.00 -28.24 -15.69
CA GLU A 163 10.57 -28.20 -15.42
C GLU A 163 10.18 -26.71 -15.36
N PRO A 164 9.00 -26.28 -15.84
CA PRO A 164 8.52 -24.93 -15.60
C PRO A 164 8.19 -24.77 -14.11
N ASP A 165 9.22 -24.68 -13.28
CA ASP A 165 9.15 -24.41 -11.85
C ASP A 165 9.25 -22.90 -11.71
N ARG A 166 8.07 -22.30 -11.61
CA ARG A 166 7.83 -20.89 -11.92
C ARG A 166 8.21 -20.02 -10.72
N ALA A 167 8.79 -18.85 -11.00
CA ALA A 167 9.18 -17.90 -9.97
C ALA A 167 8.01 -17.57 -9.03
N THR A 168 8.09 -17.96 -7.75
CA THR A 168 7.11 -17.56 -6.74
C THR A 168 7.33 -16.09 -6.37
N PRO A 169 6.40 -15.17 -6.69
CA PRO A 169 6.54 -13.74 -6.44
C PRO A 169 6.26 -13.39 -4.96
N SER A 170 7.05 -13.97 -4.06
CA SER A 170 6.89 -13.79 -2.61
C SER A 170 7.06 -12.33 -2.18
N LEU A 171 7.94 -11.56 -2.82
CA LEU A 171 8.12 -10.14 -2.49
C LEU A 171 6.93 -9.29 -2.95
N LEU A 172 6.25 -9.70 -4.02
CA LEU A 172 5.03 -9.03 -4.53
C LEU A 172 3.92 -9.01 -3.49
N ALA A 173 3.87 -10.02 -2.60
CA ALA A 173 2.91 -10.05 -1.50
C ALA A 173 3.10 -8.89 -0.51
N HIS A 174 4.35 -8.50 -0.22
CA HIS A 174 4.67 -7.35 0.65
C HIS A 174 4.44 -6.02 -0.08
N PHE A 175 4.80 -5.95 -1.37
CA PHE A 175 4.43 -4.82 -2.23
C PHE A 175 2.91 -4.60 -2.20
N TYR A 176 2.14 -5.68 -2.40
CA TYR A 176 0.69 -5.65 -2.40
C TYR A 176 0.14 -5.17 -1.05
N ALA A 177 0.56 -5.79 0.06
CA ALA A 177 0.07 -5.47 1.39
C ALA A 177 0.32 -4.01 1.79
N ARG A 178 1.40 -3.38 1.30
CA ARG A 178 1.75 -2.00 1.61
C ARG A 178 1.22 -1.00 0.61
N TYR A 179 1.61 -1.10 -0.66
CA TYR A 179 1.31 -0.03 -1.61
C TYR A 179 -0.16 0.02 -2.03
N LEU A 180 -0.88 -1.11 -2.10
CA LEU A 180 -2.32 -1.04 -2.33
C LEU A 180 -3.03 -0.39 -1.14
N ALA A 181 -2.59 -0.67 0.10
CA ALA A 181 -3.15 0.00 1.28
C ALA A 181 -2.93 1.52 1.27
N ASP A 182 -1.74 1.97 0.84
CA ASP A 182 -1.41 3.40 0.71
C ASP A 182 -2.27 4.09 -0.36
N LEU A 183 -2.44 3.43 -1.51
CA LEU A 183 -3.26 3.88 -2.62
C LEU A 183 -4.75 3.91 -2.29
N PHE A 184 -5.25 2.94 -1.51
CA PHE A 184 -6.66 2.85 -1.13
C PHE A 184 -7.03 3.82 0.00
N GLY A 185 -6.32 3.77 1.13
CA GLY A 185 -6.74 4.43 2.36
C GLY A 185 -5.69 5.34 2.99
N GLY A 186 -4.40 5.07 2.75
CA GLY A 186 -3.29 5.86 3.32
C GLY A 186 -3.41 7.34 2.98
N SER A 187 -3.68 7.65 1.71
CA SER A 187 -3.87 9.04 1.24
C SER A 187 -4.96 9.81 2.02
N MET A 188 -5.98 9.12 2.53
CA MET A 188 -7.09 9.74 3.27
C MET A 188 -6.72 10.14 4.70
N LEU A 189 -5.63 9.58 5.26
CA LEU A 189 -5.16 9.88 6.62
C LEU A 189 -4.31 11.16 6.70
N GLY A 190 -3.90 11.73 5.57
CA GLY A 190 -3.06 12.93 5.54
C GLY A 190 -3.67 14.14 6.25
N TRP A 191 -4.89 14.53 5.90
CA TRP A 191 -5.57 15.67 6.52
C TRP A 191 -5.92 15.43 8.00
N PRO A 192 -6.49 14.27 8.40
CA PRO A 192 -6.69 13.94 9.81
C PRO A 192 -5.40 14.01 10.62
N THR A 193 -4.29 13.47 10.10
CA THR A 193 -2.99 13.49 10.78
C THR A 193 -2.47 14.91 10.97
N ARG A 194 -2.48 15.71 9.90
CA ARG A 194 -2.10 17.13 9.96
C ARG A 194 -2.89 17.87 11.03
N ARG A 195 -4.21 17.65 11.09
CA ARG A 195 -5.10 18.31 12.05
C ARG A 195 -4.85 17.85 13.48
N ALA A 196 -4.75 16.53 13.71
CA ALA A 196 -4.57 15.95 15.05
C ALA A 196 -3.26 16.40 15.70
N LEU A 197 -2.18 16.51 14.92
CA LEU A 197 -0.83 16.82 15.43
C LEU A 197 -0.43 18.30 15.26
N GLY A 198 -1.33 19.11 14.70
CA GLY A 198 -1.10 20.54 14.46
C GLY A 198 0.07 20.82 13.51
N PHE A 199 0.25 20.00 12.47
CA PHE A 199 1.30 20.22 11.48
C PHE A 199 0.93 21.35 10.51
N LYS A 200 1.95 22.09 10.07
CA LYS A 200 1.78 23.19 9.10
C LYS A 200 1.41 22.67 7.71
N GLN A 201 1.85 21.46 7.38
CA GLN A 201 1.59 20.78 6.10
C GLN A 201 1.18 19.32 6.33
N THR A 202 0.58 18.72 5.31
CA THR A 202 0.25 17.29 5.32
C THR A 202 1.53 16.46 5.27
N PRO A 203 1.66 15.38 6.07
CA PRO A 203 2.79 14.46 5.95
C PRO A 203 2.90 13.90 4.53
N GLN A 204 4.09 13.98 3.95
CA GLN A 204 4.38 13.52 2.60
C GLN A 204 4.20 12.02 2.43
N PHE A 205 4.30 11.26 3.52
CA PHE A 205 3.98 9.83 3.51
C PHE A 205 2.60 9.55 2.89
N TYR A 206 1.62 10.43 3.10
CA TYR A 206 0.25 10.30 2.60
C TYR A 206 0.00 10.99 1.25
N THR A 207 1.02 11.56 0.61
CA THR A 207 0.88 12.24 -0.68
C THR A 207 1.51 11.43 -1.81
N HIS A 208 0.80 11.37 -2.92
CA HIS A 208 1.27 10.77 -4.18
C HIS A 208 1.17 11.82 -5.27
N ASP A 209 2.32 12.29 -5.75
CA ASP A 209 2.40 13.42 -6.69
C ASP A 209 1.74 13.11 -8.05
N VAL A 210 1.67 11.82 -8.41
CA VAL A 210 0.98 11.31 -9.59
C VAL A 210 -0.53 11.60 -9.59
N PHE A 211 -1.13 11.86 -8.42
CA PHE A 211 -2.54 12.25 -8.28
C PHE A 211 -2.74 13.74 -8.05
N ASP A 212 -1.67 14.54 -7.95
CA ASP A 212 -1.83 15.96 -7.76
C ASP A 212 -2.59 16.57 -8.95
N SER A 213 -3.62 17.33 -8.64
CA SER A 213 -4.45 18.05 -9.62
C SER A 213 -3.64 18.94 -10.57
N LEU A 214 -2.43 19.34 -10.17
CA LEU A 214 -1.51 20.13 -10.99
C LEU A 214 -0.67 19.27 -11.94
N SER A 215 -0.40 18.01 -11.62
CA SER A 215 0.32 17.08 -12.50
C SER A 215 -0.64 16.39 -13.48
N GLY A 216 -1.89 16.13 -13.07
CA GLY A 216 -3.01 15.78 -13.95
C GLY A 216 -2.83 14.52 -14.79
N VAL A 217 -1.91 13.62 -14.43
CA VAL A 217 -1.45 12.55 -15.32
C VAL A 217 -2.46 11.38 -15.40
N VAL A 218 -3.07 10.99 -14.28
CA VAL A 218 -3.97 9.82 -14.20
C VAL A 218 -4.82 9.85 -12.93
N SER A 219 -6.07 9.37 -12.98
CA SER A 219 -6.90 9.26 -11.77
C SER A 219 -6.41 8.13 -10.86
N ARG A 220 -6.69 8.22 -9.55
CA ARG A 220 -6.34 7.16 -8.58
C ARG A 220 -6.89 5.80 -9.02
N LYS A 221 -8.15 5.75 -9.44
CA LYS A 221 -8.79 4.54 -9.96
C LYS A 221 -8.01 3.94 -11.13
N GLN A 222 -7.67 4.75 -12.13
CA GLN A 222 -6.91 4.29 -13.30
C GLN A 222 -5.51 3.80 -12.93
N TYR A 223 -4.87 4.46 -11.96
CA TYR A 223 -3.55 4.04 -11.48
C TYR A 223 -3.59 2.70 -10.74
N VAL A 224 -4.56 2.52 -9.84
CA VAL A 224 -4.79 1.24 -9.15
C VAL A 224 -5.10 0.12 -10.14
N GLU A 225 -5.87 0.41 -11.20
CA GLU A 225 -6.12 -0.56 -12.27
C GLU A 225 -4.82 -1.02 -12.94
N ARG A 226 -3.93 -0.08 -13.31
CA ARG A 226 -2.62 -0.40 -13.90
C ARG A 226 -1.73 -1.22 -12.96
N VAL A 227 -1.80 -0.95 -11.66
CA VAL A 227 -1.07 -1.74 -10.65
C VAL A 227 -1.62 -3.17 -10.62
N TYR A 228 -2.94 -3.37 -10.65
CA TYR A 228 -3.53 -4.71 -10.73
C TYR A 228 -3.21 -5.44 -12.03
N GLU A 229 -3.23 -4.75 -13.17
CA GLU A 229 -2.80 -5.30 -14.46
C GLU A 229 -1.36 -5.80 -14.37
N ALA A 230 -0.44 -4.99 -13.84
CA ALA A 230 0.95 -5.39 -13.67
C ALA A 230 1.14 -6.57 -12.70
N ILE A 231 0.35 -6.65 -11.62
CA ILE A 231 0.33 -7.81 -10.72
C ILE A 231 -0.12 -9.07 -11.46
N ASN A 232 -1.13 -8.95 -12.33
CA ASN A 232 -1.61 -10.06 -13.14
C ASN A 232 -0.57 -10.49 -14.18
N ASP A 233 0.08 -9.55 -14.87
CA ASP A 233 1.19 -9.83 -15.79
C ASP A 233 2.31 -10.62 -15.07
N ALA A 234 2.67 -10.21 -13.85
CA ALA A 234 3.67 -10.90 -13.04
C ALA A 234 3.22 -12.29 -12.57
N GLY A 235 1.92 -12.58 -12.60
CA GLY A 235 1.31 -13.84 -12.18
C GLY A 235 0.84 -14.75 -13.32
N GLU A 236 0.87 -14.30 -14.58
CA GLU A 236 0.33 -15.05 -15.73
C GLU A 236 1.01 -16.43 -15.84
N ASP A 237 2.31 -16.46 -15.55
CA ASP A 237 3.15 -17.63 -15.71
C ASP A 237 3.62 -18.27 -14.39
N ILE A 238 2.98 -18.06 -13.24
CA ILE A 238 3.46 -18.65 -11.96
C ILE A 238 2.76 -19.97 -11.55
N GLY A 239 1.61 -20.29 -12.14
CA GLY A 239 0.89 -21.53 -11.85
C GLY A 239 0.24 -21.56 -10.46
N ALA A 240 -0.56 -22.60 -10.19
CA ALA A 240 -1.43 -22.64 -9.01
C ALA A 240 -0.68 -22.73 -7.67
N ASN A 241 0.40 -23.52 -7.60
CA ASN A 241 1.18 -23.67 -6.37
C ASN A 241 1.87 -22.36 -5.97
N ALA A 242 2.58 -21.71 -6.88
CA ALA A 242 3.22 -20.42 -6.61
C ALA A 242 2.19 -19.32 -6.29
N THR A 243 1.02 -19.36 -6.95
CA THR A 243 -0.10 -18.46 -6.59
C THR A 243 -0.52 -18.66 -5.14
N ALA A 244 -0.74 -19.91 -4.71
CA ALA A 244 -1.12 -20.23 -3.34
C ALA A 244 -0.04 -19.81 -2.33
N GLU A 245 1.24 -20.06 -2.64
CA GLU A 245 2.36 -19.63 -1.79
C GLU A 245 2.45 -18.10 -1.65
N THR A 246 2.19 -17.37 -2.74
CA THR A 246 2.15 -15.90 -2.75
C THR A 246 1.00 -15.37 -1.90
N VAL A 247 -0.17 -16.01 -1.97
CA VAL A 247 -1.33 -15.69 -1.11
C VAL A 247 -1.01 -15.93 0.36
N GLU A 248 -0.36 -17.05 0.69
CA GLU A 248 0.09 -17.33 2.06
C GLU A 248 1.17 -16.34 2.54
N GLU A 249 2.04 -15.87 1.65
CA GLU A 249 2.99 -14.80 1.96
C GLU A 249 2.27 -13.47 2.22
N ALA A 250 1.20 -13.16 1.49
CA ALA A 250 0.41 -11.95 1.72
C ALA A 250 -0.26 -11.98 3.10
N LYS A 251 -0.77 -13.14 3.54
CA LYS A 251 -1.28 -13.32 4.91
C LYS A 251 -0.18 -13.04 5.94
N ARG A 252 1.03 -13.54 5.73
CA ARG A 252 2.19 -13.26 6.59
C ARG A 252 2.57 -11.77 6.59
N ALA A 253 2.55 -11.11 5.43
CA ALA A 253 2.82 -9.68 5.31
C ALA A 253 1.80 -8.84 6.09
N PHE A 254 0.50 -9.12 5.94
CA PHE A 254 -0.54 -8.43 6.72
C PHE A 254 -0.40 -8.66 8.22
N ALA A 255 -0.09 -9.89 8.66
CA ALA A 255 0.11 -10.21 10.06
C ALA A 255 1.33 -9.49 10.66
N ALA A 256 2.46 -9.49 9.94
CA ALA A 256 3.67 -8.78 10.36
C ALA A 256 3.43 -7.27 10.42
N ASN A 257 2.71 -6.71 9.44
CA ASN A 257 2.31 -5.32 9.46
C ASN A 257 1.42 -4.99 10.67
N ALA A 258 0.40 -5.82 10.94
CA ALA A 258 -0.48 -5.64 12.10
C ALA A 258 0.28 -5.67 13.43
N ALA A 259 1.32 -6.50 13.55
CA ALA A 259 2.18 -6.54 14.73
C ALA A 259 2.91 -5.21 14.98
N VAL A 260 3.38 -4.52 13.92
CA VAL A 260 3.99 -3.19 14.04
C VAL A 260 2.99 -2.16 14.58
N PHE A 261 1.75 -2.16 14.08
CA PHE A 261 0.69 -1.28 14.59
C PHE A 261 0.30 -1.60 16.04
N ALA A 262 0.26 -2.89 16.40
CA ALA A 262 -0.08 -3.33 17.75
C ALA A 262 0.99 -2.92 18.78
N GLU A 263 2.28 -3.08 18.44
CA GLU A 263 3.39 -2.66 19.31
C GLU A 263 3.39 -1.15 19.56
N GLY A 264 3.16 -0.36 18.52
CA GLY A 264 3.02 1.10 18.62
C GLY A 264 1.83 1.56 19.46
N SER A 265 0.84 0.69 19.69
CA SER A 265 -0.35 1.01 20.49
C SER A 265 -0.11 0.99 22.01
N GLY A 266 0.99 0.38 22.47
CA GLY A 266 1.28 0.16 23.89
C GLY A 266 0.31 -0.84 24.55
N SER A 267 0.81 -1.69 25.45
CA SER A 267 0.02 -2.70 26.16
C SER A 267 -0.99 -2.14 27.19
N SER A 268 -1.21 -0.82 27.21
CA SER A 268 -1.98 -0.10 28.25
C SER A 268 -3.46 0.12 27.91
N LEU A 269 -3.98 -0.52 26.86
CA LEU A 269 -5.41 -0.47 26.49
C LEU A 269 -6.13 -1.81 26.70
N LEU A 270 -5.53 -2.71 27.49
CA LEU A 270 -6.20 -3.85 28.12
C LEU A 270 -6.37 -3.55 29.62
#